data_AF-A0AAN8NSH7-F1
#
_entry.id   AF-A0AAN8NSH7-F1
#
_cell.length_a   1.000
_cell.length_b   1.000
_cell.length_c   1.000
_cell.angle_alpha   90.00
_cell.angle_beta   90.00
_cell.angle_gamma   90.00
#
_symmetry.space_group_name_H-M   'P 1'
#
loop_
_entity.id
_entity.type
_entity.pdbx_description
1 polymer ?
#
loop_
_entity_poly.entity_id
_entity_poly.type
_entity_poly.pdbx_seq_one_letter_code
_entity_poly.pdbx_strand_id
1 'polypeptide(L)'
;MKTSIILAALAATALSAPAPAPRPQDVDFSSLEFSSDDLSTGPEFGATKESIPVTKPATSDIIEDIKEDPATPIKKLRRDIKAILKRVPGDCAPQPINNGPQFINLEPTPWQEAVEAAYPPTNPSTLGPYKKVFDGLRGSVNQIGYRGLTTIHAYDINACKTLCDKKAQCLGFNFYVERDPSLDPGDLCPNPSIITNYKCTLWSFPFLAGAADNIGQTRRQFKVVIAASVGYVKPYDASNLANFTSYGQNLYGSINAPLLDGENSYLGVKSYPNADVNVDYFEPAVCAAACDAQTAYNSRHHASTPCQYKACNFFDAYVVLKDGKAQGLTCTLYTWTWDDSYAVNGGQTRSDGVFKVANSYTYTNSRLPAPPYINTCPV
;
A
#
# COMPACT_ATOMS: atom_id res chain seq x y z
N MET A 1 36.77 34.49 -64.77
CA MET A 1 36.60 33.03 -64.61
C MET A 1 37.51 32.55 -63.49
N LYS A 2 36.89 31.95 -62.46
CA LYS A 2 37.41 31.02 -61.42
C LYS A 2 36.86 31.42 -60.06
N THR A 3 35.71 30.82 -59.78
CA THR A 3 35.04 30.69 -58.50
C THR A 3 35.94 29.90 -57.54
N SER A 4 36.21 30.45 -56.36
CA SER A 4 36.80 29.71 -55.24
C SER A 4 35.83 29.77 -54.07
N ILE A 5 35.22 28.62 -53.79
CA ILE A 5 34.35 28.37 -52.64
C ILE A 5 35.27 28.11 -51.44
N ILE A 6 35.18 28.94 -50.40
CA ILE A 6 35.81 28.67 -49.11
C ILE A 6 34.77 27.97 -48.24
N LEU A 7 34.94 26.66 -48.03
CA LEU A 7 34.27 25.92 -46.97
C LEU A 7 34.88 26.34 -45.63
N ALA A 8 34.10 27.03 -44.79
CA ALA A 8 34.41 27.17 -43.37
C ALA A 8 33.77 25.98 -42.62
N ALA A 9 34.62 25.11 -42.06
CA ALA A 9 34.19 24.01 -41.21
C ALA A 9 33.70 24.54 -39.86
N LEU A 10 32.42 24.34 -39.54
CA LEU A 10 31.94 24.44 -38.15
C LEU A 10 32.39 23.19 -37.40
N ALA A 11 33.30 23.37 -36.43
CA ALA A 11 33.59 22.35 -35.43
C ALA A 11 32.39 22.23 -34.49
N ALA A 12 31.61 21.16 -34.62
CA ALA A 12 30.61 20.77 -33.63
C ALA A 12 31.34 20.09 -32.46
N THR A 13 31.51 20.81 -31.35
CA THR A 13 31.86 20.20 -30.07
C THR A 13 30.66 19.41 -29.58
N ALA A 14 30.66 18.10 -29.81
CA ALA A 14 29.74 17.19 -29.15
C ALA A 14 30.09 17.18 -27.64
N LEU A 15 29.32 17.94 -26.86
CA LEU A 15 29.20 17.71 -25.42
C LEU A 15 28.58 16.33 -25.25
N SER A 16 29.41 15.31 -25.06
CA SER A 16 28.97 14.02 -24.58
C SER A 16 28.36 14.24 -23.19
N ALA A 17 27.03 14.25 -23.10
CA ALA A 17 26.37 14.06 -21.83
C ALA A 17 26.89 12.74 -21.23
N PRO A 18 27.33 12.73 -19.96
CA PRO A 18 27.75 11.48 -19.34
C PRO A 18 26.57 10.51 -19.40
N ALA A 19 26.79 9.34 -19.99
CA ALA A 19 25.85 8.24 -19.89
C ALA A 19 25.58 8.00 -18.40
N PRO A 20 24.31 7.83 -17.96
CA PRO A 20 24.02 7.51 -16.57
C PRO A 20 24.79 6.25 -16.21
N ALA A 21 25.64 6.34 -15.18
CA ALA A 21 26.34 5.19 -14.64
C ALA A 21 25.29 4.10 -14.31
N PRO A 22 25.55 2.82 -14.65
CA PRO A 22 24.67 1.72 -14.27
C PRO A 22 24.46 1.78 -12.75
N ARG A 23 23.20 1.94 -12.33
CA ARG A 23 22.84 2.04 -10.91
C ARG A 23 22.81 0.62 -10.33
N PRO A 24 23.51 0.35 -9.22
CA PRO A 24 23.62 -1.00 -8.67
C PRO A 24 22.33 -1.51 -8.00
N GLN A 25 21.38 -0.62 -7.69
CA GLN A 25 20.12 -0.98 -7.07
C GLN A 25 18.96 -0.74 -8.06
N ASP A 26 18.60 -1.78 -8.81
CA ASP A 26 17.38 -1.83 -9.61
C ASP A 26 16.43 -2.88 -8.98
N VAL A 27 15.68 -2.48 -7.96
CA VAL A 27 14.68 -3.36 -7.34
C VAL A 27 13.55 -3.56 -8.34
N ASP A 28 13.41 -4.74 -8.92
CA ASP A 28 12.32 -4.99 -9.85
C ASP A 28 11.00 -5.21 -9.10
N PHE A 29 10.08 -4.24 -9.19
CA PHE A 29 8.82 -4.29 -8.44
C PHE A 29 7.88 -5.41 -8.91
N SER A 30 8.02 -5.89 -10.15
CA SER A 30 7.28 -7.07 -10.62
C SER A 30 7.79 -8.39 -10.04
N SER A 31 9.01 -8.40 -9.48
CA SER A 31 9.61 -9.60 -8.87
C SER A 31 9.37 -9.72 -7.37
N LEU A 32 8.78 -8.68 -6.74
CA LEU A 32 8.48 -8.69 -5.31
C LEU A 32 7.35 -9.68 -5.03
N GLU A 33 7.59 -10.58 -4.09
CA GLU A 33 6.62 -11.60 -3.70
C GLU A 33 5.65 -11.03 -2.65
N PHE A 34 4.41 -10.83 -3.07
CA PHE A 34 3.30 -10.51 -2.18
C PHE A 34 2.32 -11.68 -2.18
N SER A 35 1.94 -12.16 -1.00
CA SER A 35 0.92 -13.20 -0.81
C SER A 35 -0.21 -12.64 0.02
N SER A 36 -1.37 -12.43 -0.61
CA SER A 36 -2.54 -11.79 0.01
C SER A 36 -3.81 -12.63 -0.02
N ASP A 37 -3.72 -13.92 -0.39
CA ASP A 37 -4.87 -14.80 -0.65
C ASP A 37 -5.89 -14.89 0.50
N ASP A 38 -5.43 -14.73 1.76
CA ASP A 38 -6.27 -14.83 2.96
C ASP A 38 -6.65 -13.45 3.56
N LEU A 39 -6.30 -12.34 2.89
CA LEU A 39 -6.55 -11.00 3.38
C LEU A 39 -7.86 -10.41 2.86
N SER A 40 -8.60 -9.78 3.76
CA SER A 40 -9.80 -9.04 3.37
C SER A 40 -9.41 -7.82 2.53
N THR A 41 -10.05 -7.70 1.37
CA THR A 41 -9.86 -6.56 0.45
C THR A 41 -11.01 -5.55 0.48
N GLY A 42 -11.98 -5.74 1.38
CA GLY A 42 -13.18 -4.91 1.46
C GLY A 42 -14.25 -5.52 2.38
N PRO A 43 -15.41 -4.88 2.51
CA PRO A 43 -16.45 -5.31 3.43
C PRO A 43 -17.05 -6.68 3.08
N GLU A 44 -17.44 -7.42 4.11
CA GLU A 44 -18.25 -8.62 3.95
C GLU A 44 -19.60 -8.31 3.29
N PHE A 45 -20.22 -9.36 2.72
CA PHE A 45 -21.51 -9.27 2.07
C PHE A 45 -22.60 -8.71 3.00
N GLY A 46 -23.20 -7.58 2.61
CA GLY A 46 -24.25 -6.93 3.40
C GLY A 46 -23.78 -6.37 4.74
N ALA A 47 -22.46 -6.20 4.93
CA ALA A 47 -21.90 -5.58 6.11
C ALA A 47 -22.32 -4.10 6.16
N THR A 48 -22.68 -3.66 7.36
CA THR A 48 -23.13 -2.28 7.62
C THR A 48 -22.31 -1.63 8.71
N LYS A 49 -21.68 -2.47 9.53
CA LYS A 49 -20.58 -2.18 10.41
C LYS A 49 -19.64 -3.38 10.44
N GLU A 50 -18.36 -3.11 10.32
CA GLU A 50 -17.31 -4.12 10.38
C GLU A 50 -16.04 -3.49 10.95
N SER A 51 -15.23 -4.27 11.63
CA SER A 51 -13.95 -3.80 12.15
C SER A 51 -12.95 -4.94 12.13
N ILE A 52 -11.88 -4.78 11.34
CA ILE A 52 -10.78 -5.73 11.29
C ILE A 52 -9.74 -5.32 12.35
N PRO A 53 -9.37 -6.21 13.29
CA PRO A 53 -8.31 -5.93 14.26
C PRO A 53 -6.93 -6.00 13.61
N VAL A 54 -5.98 -5.27 14.19
CA VAL A 54 -4.56 -5.38 13.82
C VAL A 54 -3.96 -6.58 14.53
N THR A 55 -3.29 -7.47 13.79
CA THR A 55 -2.53 -8.58 14.37
C THR A 55 -1.05 -8.33 14.10
N LYS A 56 -0.25 -8.19 15.15
CA LYS A 56 1.20 -7.99 15.01
C LYS A 56 1.89 -9.32 14.66
N PRO A 57 2.81 -9.34 13.68
CA PRO A 57 3.61 -10.53 13.41
C PRO A 57 4.56 -10.81 14.60
N ALA A 58 4.91 -12.08 14.82
CA ALA A 58 5.94 -12.40 15.80
C ALA A 58 7.32 -12.07 15.23
N THR A 59 8.23 -11.57 16.07
CA THR A 59 9.63 -11.31 15.66
C THR A 59 10.33 -12.58 15.18
N SER A 60 9.97 -13.75 15.72
CA SER A 60 10.48 -15.05 15.27
C SER A 60 10.18 -15.31 13.79
N ASP A 61 8.96 -15.00 13.35
CA ASP A 61 8.50 -15.26 11.99
C ASP A 61 9.28 -14.38 11.00
N ILE A 62 9.52 -13.12 11.37
CA ILE A 62 10.36 -12.19 10.60
C ILE A 62 11.81 -12.70 10.54
N ILE A 63 12.35 -13.21 11.65
CA ILE A 63 13.71 -13.77 11.70
C ILE A 63 13.82 -15.04 10.83
N GLU A 64 12.77 -15.85 10.77
CA GLU A 64 12.72 -17.06 9.95
C GLU A 64 12.67 -16.71 8.46
N ASP A 65 11.81 -15.77 8.05
CA ASP A 65 11.72 -15.26 6.68
C ASP A 65 13.07 -14.74 6.14
N ILE A 66 13.85 -14.04 6.97
CA ILE A 66 15.19 -13.57 6.58
C ILE A 66 16.16 -14.73 6.27
N LYS A 67 15.97 -15.89 6.88
CA LYS A 67 16.85 -17.06 6.68
C LYS A 67 16.45 -17.90 5.46
N GLU A 68 15.23 -17.77 4.98
CA GLU A 68 14.75 -18.60 3.88
C GLU A 68 15.43 -18.23 2.55
N ASP A 69 15.88 -19.26 1.84
CA ASP A 69 16.32 -19.16 0.45
C ASP A 69 15.08 -19.19 -0.46
N PRO A 70 14.92 -18.24 -1.41
CA PRO A 70 13.80 -18.22 -2.36
C PRO A 70 13.61 -19.53 -3.16
N ALA A 71 14.58 -20.46 -3.15
CA ALA A 71 14.47 -21.76 -3.81
C ALA A 71 13.78 -22.88 -2.99
N THR A 72 13.38 -22.65 -1.74
CA THR A 72 12.84 -23.72 -0.87
C THR A 72 11.31 -23.75 -0.87
N PRO A 73 10.64 -24.91 -1.10
CA PRO A 73 9.18 -24.98 -1.08
C PRO A 73 8.59 -24.77 0.32
N ILE A 74 7.67 -23.81 0.41
CA ILE A 74 7.09 -23.27 1.64
C ILE A 74 6.10 -24.25 2.29
N LYS A 75 6.16 -24.39 3.62
CA LYS A 75 5.09 -25.02 4.41
C LYS A 75 4.02 -23.97 4.73
N LYS A 76 2.86 -24.04 4.06
CA LYS A 76 1.68 -23.23 4.42
C LYS A 76 1.35 -23.39 5.91
N LEU A 77 1.64 -22.36 6.72
CA LEU A 77 1.07 -22.25 8.05
C LEU A 77 -0.40 -21.86 7.91
N ARG A 78 -1.27 -22.86 7.74
CA ARG A 78 -2.72 -22.67 7.86
C ARG A 78 -3.00 -22.21 9.29
N ARG A 79 -3.37 -20.95 9.48
CA ARG A 79 -4.11 -20.55 10.68
C ARG A 79 -5.59 -20.83 10.47
N ASP A 80 -6.19 -21.42 11.50
CA ASP A 80 -7.62 -21.66 11.57
C ASP A 80 -8.35 -20.32 11.52
N ILE A 81 -8.85 -19.95 10.34
CA ILE A 81 -9.90 -18.94 10.23
C ILE A 81 -11.09 -19.54 10.93
N LYS A 82 -11.37 -19.04 12.15
CA LYS A 82 -12.61 -19.30 12.84
C LYS A 82 -13.73 -18.92 11.87
N ALA A 83 -14.43 -19.92 11.34
CA ALA A 83 -15.49 -19.74 10.36
C ALA A 83 -16.44 -18.65 10.89
N ILE A 84 -16.35 -17.46 10.29
CA ILE A 84 -17.40 -16.47 10.45
C ILE A 84 -18.61 -17.15 9.82
N LEU A 85 -19.64 -17.36 10.64
CA LEU A 85 -20.91 -17.90 10.19
C LEU A 85 -21.36 -17.05 9.01
N LYS A 86 -21.23 -17.61 7.81
CA LYS A 86 -21.75 -17.01 6.58
C LYS A 86 -23.24 -16.79 6.85
N ARG A 87 -23.67 -15.52 6.93
CA ARG A 87 -25.12 -15.22 6.84
C ARG A 87 -25.60 -15.97 5.60
N VAL A 88 -26.63 -16.80 5.72
CA VAL A 88 -27.20 -17.52 4.59
C VAL A 88 -27.70 -16.44 3.63
N PRO A 89 -27.04 -16.18 2.48
CA PRO A 89 -27.43 -15.08 1.63
C PRO A 89 -28.81 -15.39 1.05
N GLY A 90 -29.68 -14.39 1.03
CA GLY A 90 -30.99 -14.46 0.39
C GLY A 90 -32.11 -15.05 1.25
N ASP A 91 -32.10 -14.77 2.55
CA ASP A 91 -33.19 -15.11 3.48
C ASP A 91 -34.27 -14.01 3.59
N CYS A 92 -34.17 -12.94 2.80
CA CYS A 92 -35.05 -11.78 2.87
C CYS A 92 -35.02 -11.04 4.22
N ALA A 93 -33.95 -11.19 5.00
CA ALA A 93 -33.78 -10.44 6.23
C ALA A 93 -33.75 -8.92 5.96
N PRO A 94 -34.37 -8.09 6.80
CA PRO A 94 -34.28 -6.64 6.70
C PRO A 94 -32.82 -6.15 6.70
N GLN A 95 -32.47 -5.34 5.72
CA GLN A 95 -31.22 -4.59 5.69
C GLN A 95 -31.40 -3.30 6.49
N PRO A 96 -30.32 -2.71 7.03
CA PRO A 96 -30.46 -1.55 7.90
C PRO A 96 -31.05 -0.34 7.19
N ILE A 97 -31.57 0.56 8.03
CA ILE A 97 -32.43 1.68 7.65
C ILE A 97 -31.73 2.60 6.65
N ASN A 98 -32.50 3.08 5.67
CA ASN A 98 -32.08 4.09 4.71
C ASN A 98 -31.54 5.34 5.42
N ASN A 99 -30.29 5.68 5.14
CA ASN A 99 -29.62 6.85 5.72
C ASN A 99 -29.53 8.02 4.72
N GLY A 100 -29.71 7.75 3.43
CA GLY A 100 -29.54 8.71 2.35
C GLY A 100 -30.84 9.23 1.74
N PRO A 101 -30.73 10.10 0.72
CA PRO A 101 -31.86 10.55 -0.08
C PRO A 101 -32.66 9.38 -0.64
N GLN A 102 -33.98 9.57 -0.65
CA GLN A 102 -34.96 8.59 -1.10
C GLN A 102 -35.07 8.66 -2.63
N PHE A 103 -34.16 8.02 -3.34
CA PHE A 103 -34.18 7.87 -4.80
C PHE A 103 -35.12 6.73 -5.24
N ILE A 104 -36.33 6.70 -4.71
CA ILE A 104 -37.25 5.56 -4.78
C ILE A 104 -37.52 5.15 -6.24
N ASN A 105 -37.58 3.83 -6.50
CA ASN A 105 -37.89 3.23 -7.80
C ASN A 105 -36.93 3.56 -8.95
N LEU A 106 -35.71 4.04 -8.66
CA LEU A 106 -34.70 4.21 -9.71
C LEU A 106 -33.93 2.91 -10.00
N GLU A 107 -33.86 2.59 -11.29
CA GLU A 107 -32.94 1.61 -11.85
C GLU A 107 -31.47 2.04 -11.59
N PRO A 108 -30.49 1.12 -11.67
CA PRO A 108 -29.12 1.38 -11.24
C PRO A 108 -28.46 2.61 -11.88
N THR A 109 -28.57 2.77 -13.21
CA THR A 109 -27.92 3.89 -13.91
C THR A 109 -28.58 5.23 -13.59
N PRO A 110 -29.92 5.39 -13.71
CA PRO A 110 -30.59 6.61 -13.25
C PRO A 110 -30.34 6.94 -11.78
N TRP A 111 -30.20 5.92 -10.92
CA TRP A 111 -29.86 6.12 -9.52
C TRP A 111 -28.45 6.72 -9.35
N GLN A 112 -27.45 6.23 -10.09
CA GLN A 112 -26.09 6.78 -10.05
C GLN A 112 -26.07 8.24 -10.51
N GLU A 113 -26.78 8.55 -11.60
CA GLU A 113 -26.89 9.92 -12.13
C GLU A 113 -27.56 10.86 -11.11
N ALA A 114 -28.62 10.41 -10.43
CA ALA A 114 -29.29 11.19 -9.39
C ALA A 114 -28.38 11.45 -8.18
N VAL A 115 -27.59 10.45 -7.77
CA VAL A 115 -26.60 10.59 -6.69
C VAL A 115 -25.48 11.55 -7.09
N GLU A 116 -24.95 11.45 -8.31
CA GLU A 116 -23.89 12.34 -8.82
C GLU A 116 -24.36 13.79 -8.95
N ALA A 117 -25.62 14.00 -9.34
CA ALA A 117 -26.22 15.32 -9.35
C ALA A 117 -26.39 15.90 -7.94
N ALA A 118 -26.72 15.07 -6.95
CA ALA A 118 -26.85 15.48 -5.55
C ALA A 118 -25.50 15.74 -4.86
N TYR A 119 -24.46 14.99 -5.25
CA TYR A 119 -23.12 15.02 -4.67
C TYR A 119 -22.04 15.14 -5.76
N PRO A 120 -21.93 16.32 -6.41
CA PRO A 120 -20.89 16.56 -7.41
C PRO A 120 -19.48 16.46 -6.77
N PRO A 121 -18.42 16.22 -7.56
CA PRO A 121 -17.05 16.04 -7.07
C PRO A 121 -16.39 17.37 -6.65
N THR A 122 -16.98 18.02 -5.65
CA THR A 122 -16.57 19.31 -5.09
C THR A 122 -16.00 19.17 -3.67
N ASN A 123 -15.70 17.95 -3.23
CA ASN A 123 -15.11 17.71 -1.92
C ASN A 123 -13.75 18.45 -1.81
N PRO A 124 -13.34 18.93 -0.62
CA PRO A 124 -12.10 19.69 -0.46
C PRO A 124 -10.87 18.86 -0.85
N SER A 125 -9.84 19.51 -1.42
CA SER A 125 -8.60 18.82 -1.82
C SER A 125 -7.83 18.22 -0.63
N THR A 126 -8.04 18.76 0.58
CA THR A 126 -7.42 18.30 1.82
C THR A 126 -8.40 18.31 2.99
N LEU A 127 -8.14 17.45 3.98
CA LEU A 127 -8.85 17.41 5.26
C LEU A 127 -7.82 17.23 6.38
N GLY A 128 -7.21 18.32 6.85
CA GLY A 128 -6.05 18.24 7.74
C GLY A 128 -4.87 17.53 7.03
N PRO A 129 -4.30 16.45 7.58
CA PRO A 129 -3.17 15.74 6.95
C PRO A 129 -3.60 14.89 5.74
N TYR A 130 -4.90 14.71 5.52
CA TYR A 130 -5.40 13.87 4.43
C TYR A 130 -5.41 14.65 3.12
N LYS A 131 -4.95 14.01 2.05
CA LYS A 131 -5.04 14.48 0.66
C LYS A 131 -6.07 13.65 -0.10
N LYS A 132 -6.92 14.33 -0.87
CA LYS A 132 -7.89 13.69 -1.76
C LYS A 132 -7.16 13.02 -2.92
N VAL A 133 -7.41 11.74 -3.17
CA VAL A 133 -6.78 10.95 -4.27
C VAL A 133 -7.71 10.69 -5.44
N PHE A 134 -9.03 10.76 -5.21
CA PHE A 134 -10.07 10.75 -6.24
C PHE A 134 -11.37 11.32 -5.68
N ASP A 135 -12.28 11.73 -6.55
CA ASP A 135 -13.59 12.30 -6.20
C ASP A 135 -14.61 12.01 -7.31
N GLY A 136 -15.82 11.60 -6.94
CA GLY A 136 -16.93 11.35 -7.88
C GLY A 136 -16.82 10.05 -8.68
N LEU A 137 -16.13 9.01 -8.18
CA LEU A 137 -16.08 7.72 -8.88
C LEU A 137 -17.33 6.86 -8.63
N ARG A 138 -17.60 5.93 -9.56
CA ARG A 138 -18.66 4.90 -9.48
C ARG A 138 -18.19 3.56 -8.90
N GLY A 139 -17.06 3.57 -8.19
CA GLY A 139 -16.49 2.40 -7.54
C GLY A 139 -15.94 2.73 -6.16
N SER A 140 -15.93 1.75 -5.27
CA SER A 140 -15.31 1.83 -3.95
C SER A 140 -13.93 1.18 -3.95
N VAL A 141 -13.10 1.55 -2.97
CA VAL A 141 -11.75 1.00 -2.83
C VAL A 141 -11.80 -0.49 -2.54
N ASN A 142 -10.96 -1.26 -3.24
CA ASN A 142 -10.80 -2.70 -3.10
C ASN A 142 -9.32 -3.08 -3.23
N GLN A 143 -8.67 -3.28 -2.08
CA GLN A 143 -7.24 -3.61 -1.95
C GLN A 143 -6.95 -4.25 -0.59
N ILE A 144 -5.74 -4.74 -0.34
CA ILE A 144 -5.36 -5.21 1.00
C ILE A 144 -5.34 -4.08 2.05
N GLY A 145 -5.28 -4.48 3.33
CA GLY A 145 -5.22 -3.56 4.46
C GLY A 145 -6.56 -2.91 4.77
N TYR A 146 -7.66 -3.55 4.42
CA TYR A 146 -8.99 -3.17 4.86
C TYR A 146 -9.09 -3.19 6.39
N ARG A 147 -9.70 -2.16 6.98
CA ARG A 147 -9.81 -1.98 8.44
C ARG A 147 -11.23 -1.98 8.96
N GLY A 148 -12.21 -2.05 8.07
CA GLY A 148 -13.62 -2.11 8.42
C GLY A 148 -14.44 -1.07 7.69
N LEU A 149 -15.74 -1.20 7.89
CA LEU A 149 -16.79 -0.39 7.29
C LEU A 149 -17.65 0.19 8.40
N THR A 150 -18.13 1.40 8.20
CA THR A 150 -19.23 1.96 8.98
C THR A 150 -20.19 2.66 8.03
N THR A 151 -21.47 2.31 8.12
CA THR A 151 -22.54 3.08 7.49
C THR A 151 -22.83 4.30 8.36
N ILE A 152 -22.75 5.51 7.78
CA ILE A 152 -23.02 6.76 8.49
C ILE A 152 -24.35 7.39 8.02
N HIS A 153 -24.86 8.35 8.79
CA HIS A 153 -26.23 8.87 8.62
C HIS A 153 -26.36 10.07 7.68
N ALA A 154 -25.25 10.60 7.16
CA ALA A 154 -25.23 11.77 6.29
C ALA A 154 -24.04 11.69 5.32
N TYR A 155 -24.10 12.49 4.24
CA TYR A 155 -22.95 12.73 3.37
C TYR A 155 -21.93 13.63 4.09
N ASP A 156 -21.19 13.05 5.06
CA ASP A 156 -20.24 13.75 5.92
C ASP A 156 -18.86 13.08 5.86
N ILE A 157 -17.99 13.65 5.02
CA ILE A 157 -16.60 13.21 4.87
C ILE A 157 -15.79 13.37 6.16
N ASN A 158 -16.12 14.33 7.03
CA ASN A 158 -15.42 14.55 8.30
C ASN A 158 -15.77 13.48 9.34
N ALA A 159 -16.99 12.95 9.30
CA ALA A 159 -17.36 11.79 10.11
C ALA A 159 -16.50 10.56 9.72
N CYS A 160 -16.31 10.31 8.42
CA CYS A 160 -15.46 9.22 7.96
C CYS A 160 -13.97 9.41 8.32
N LYS A 161 -13.46 10.65 8.17
CA LYS A 161 -12.13 11.02 8.66
C LYS A 161 -11.96 10.74 10.16
N THR A 162 -12.95 11.11 10.97
CA THR A 162 -12.91 10.91 12.43
C THR A 162 -12.85 9.43 12.80
N LEU A 163 -13.52 8.57 12.03
CA LEU A 163 -13.42 7.11 12.20
C LEU A 163 -12.00 6.62 11.89
N CYS A 164 -11.38 7.11 10.81
CA CYS A 164 -10.00 6.77 10.47
C CYS A 164 -9.02 7.25 11.54
N ASP A 165 -9.16 8.48 12.04
CA ASP A 165 -8.24 9.02 13.08
C ASP A 165 -8.28 8.24 14.40
N LYS A 166 -9.41 7.60 14.73
CA LYS A 166 -9.55 6.75 15.91
C LYS A 166 -9.11 5.30 15.67
N LYS A 167 -9.00 4.88 14.42
CA LYS A 167 -8.66 3.50 14.06
C LYS A 167 -7.14 3.36 13.97
N ALA A 168 -6.59 2.48 14.81
CA ALA A 168 -5.16 2.16 14.78
C ALA A 168 -4.70 1.83 13.35
N GLN A 169 -3.56 2.42 12.97
CA GLN A 169 -2.91 2.23 11.66
C GLN A 169 -3.77 2.59 10.45
N CYS A 170 -4.85 3.37 10.59
CA CYS A 170 -5.60 3.86 9.45
C CYS A 170 -4.81 4.99 8.76
N LEU A 171 -4.51 4.80 7.48
CA LEU A 171 -3.80 5.73 6.61
C LEU A 171 -4.67 6.28 5.48
N GLY A 172 -5.89 5.77 5.32
CA GLY A 172 -6.83 6.32 4.36
C GLY A 172 -8.24 5.86 4.60
N PHE A 173 -9.18 6.57 4.00
CA PHE A 173 -10.59 6.20 4.01
C PHE A 173 -11.22 6.44 2.64
N ASN A 174 -12.18 5.59 2.29
CA ASN A 174 -13.05 5.80 1.14
C ASN A 174 -14.49 5.98 1.61
N PHE A 175 -15.08 7.09 1.21
CA PHE A 175 -16.45 7.44 1.50
C PHE A 175 -17.27 7.40 0.22
N TYR A 176 -18.41 6.72 0.22
CA TYR A 176 -19.22 6.55 -0.99
C TYR A 176 -20.69 6.36 -0.68
N VAL A 177 -21.54 6.57 -1.70
CA VAL A 177 -22.97 6.30 -1.65
C VAL A 177 -23.24 4.97 -2.34
N GLU A 178 -23.96 4.08 -1.67
CA GLU A 178 -24.28 2.74 -2.17
C GLU A 178 -25.80 2.55 -2.30
N ARG A 179 -26.21 1.98 -3.44
CA ARG A 179 -27.56 1.48 -3.69
C ARG A 179 -27.68 0.10 -3.08
N ASP A 180 -28.26 0.04 -1.89
CA ASP A 180 -28.46 -1.21 -1.15
C ASP A 180 -29.92 -1.69 -1.29
N PRO A 181 -30.19 -3.00 -1.20
CA PRO A 181 -31.55 -3.50 -1.12
C PRO A 181 -32.11 -3.33 0.31
N SER A 182 -33.41 -3.11 0.45
CA SER A 182 -34.08 -2.99 1.76
C SER A 182 -34.19 -4.32 2.51
N LEU A 183 -34.14 -5.44 1.78
CA LEU A 183 -34.09 -6.81 2.29
C LEU A 183 -32.90 -7.52 1.65
N ASP A 184 -32.35 -8.56 2.27
CA ASP A 184 -31.33 -9.39 1.62
C ASP A 184 -31.94 -10.15 0.42
N PRO A 185 -31.52 -9.89 -0.84
CA PRO A 185 -32.21 -10.45 -2.01
C PRO A 185 -32.20 -11.97 -2.03
N GLY A 186 -33.38 -12.55 -1.89
CA GLY A 186 -33.63 -13.98 -1.80
C GLY A 186 -34.68 -14.46 -2.79
N ASP A 187 -35.01 -15.75 -2.77
CA ASP A 187 -35.95 -16.32 -3.73
C ASP A 187 -37.38 -15.77 -3.54
N LEU A 188 -37.74 -15.37 -2.32
CA LEU A 188 -39.02 -14.74 -1.97
C LEU A 188 -39.01 -13.21 -2.13
N CYS A 189 -37.84 -12.60 -2.34
CA CYS A 189 -37.65 -11.16 -2.50
C CYS A 189 -36.52 -10.88 -3.49
N PRO A 190 -36.66 -11.30 -4.77
CA PRO A 190 -35.54 -11.31 -5.71
C PRO A 190 -35.07 -9.89 -6.09
N ASN A 191 -35.96 -8.90 -6.00
CA ASN A 191 -35.68 -7.48 -6.23
C ASN A 191 -36.36 -6.61 -5.15
N PRO A 192 -35.80 -6.52 -3.93
CA PRO A 192 -36.36 -5.69 -2.87
C PRO A 192 -36.36 -4.21 -3.25
N SER A 193 -37.13 -3.39 -2.53
CA SER A 193 -37.06 -1.93 -2.69
C SER A 193 -35.66 -1.41 -2.37
N ILE A 194 -35.28 -0.29 -2.95
CA ILE A 194 -33.95 0.29 -2.74
C ILE A 194 -33.87 1.06 -1.42
N ILE A 195 -32.67 1.11 -0.85
CA ILE A 195 -32.25 2.04 0.18
C ILE A 195 -30.92 2.69 -0.25
N THR A 196 -30.65 3.88 0.25
CA THR A 196 -29.41 4.63 -0.03
C THR A 196 -28.58 4.66 1.25
N ASN A 197 -27.32 4.20 1.18
CA ASN A 197 -26.43 4.20 2.34
C ASN A 197 -25.16 4.97 2.07
N TYR A 198 -24.67 5.68 3.09
CA TYR A 198 -23.36 6.31 3.08
C TYR A 198 -22.36 5.38 3.75
N LYS A 199 -21.41 4.86 2.98
CA LYS A 199 -20.44 3.87 3.44
C LYS A 199 -19.07 4.52 3.63
N CYS A 200 -18.48 4.30 4.80
CA CYS A 200 -17.13 4.71 5.14
C CYS A 200 -16.25 3.48 5.36
N THR A 201 -15.31 3.22 4.46
CA THR A 201 -14.32 2.14 4.58
C THR A 201 -12.97 2.71 5.00
N LEU A 202 -12.25 1.98 5.85
CA LEU A 202 -10.97 2.38 6.42
C LEU A 202 -9.84 1.49 5.89
N TRP A 203 -8.65 2.06 5.70
CA TRP A 203 -7.52 1.38 5.05
C TRP A 203 -6.21 1.66 5.77
N SER A 204 -5.38 0.62 5.91
CA SER A 204 -4.05 0.69 6.52
C SER A 204 -2.89 0.85 5.55
N PHE A 205 -3.20 0.90 4.25
CA PHE A 205 -2.27 1.30 3.22
C PHE A 205 -2.83 2.49 2.42
N PRO A 206 -1.95 3.34 1.86
CA PRO A 206 -2.37 4.34 0.89
C PRO A 206 -2.92 3.66 -0.37
N PHE A 207 -3.73 4.39 -1.13
CA PHE A 207 -4.30 3.97 -2.41
C PHE A 207 -4.44 5.18 -3.34
N LEU A 208 -4.66 4.90 -4.63
CA LEU A 208 -4.97 5.90 -5.66
C LEU A 208 -6.30 5.54 -6.36
N ALA A 209 -6.71 6.35 -7.32
CA ALA A 209 -7.97 6.19 -8.05
C ALA A 209 -8.20 4.77 -8.62
N GLY A 210 -7.15 4.09 -9.09
CA GLY A 210 -7.26 2.74 -9.64
C GLY A 210 -7.67 1.66 -8.63
N ALA A 211 -7.56 1.93 -7.32
CA ALA A 211 -8.09 1.04 -6.31
C ALA A 211 -9.62 1.10 -6.18
N ALA A 212 -10.28 2.12 -6.73
CA ALA A 212 -11.73 2.30 -6.66
C ALA A 212 -12.46 1.47 -7.74
N ASP A 213 -12.18 0.16 -7.81
CA ASP A 213 -12.65 -0.72 -8.88
C ASP A 213 -13.77 -1.71 -8.44
N ASN A 214 -14.17 -1.69 -7.18
CA ASN A 214 -15.40 -2.35 -6.76
C ASN A 214 -16.61 -1.53 -7.21
N ILE A 215 -17.18 -1.89 -8.35
CA ILE A 215 -18.35 -1.24 -8.98
C ILE A 215 -19.70 -1.81 -8.52
N GLY A 216 -19.72 -2.55 -7.42
CA GLY A 216 -20.90 -3.23 -6.90
C GLY A 216 -21.16 -4.59 -7.57
N GLN A 217 -22.31 -5.18 -7.26
CA GLN A 217 -22.60 -6.57 -7.58
C GLN A 217 -24.09 -6.81 -7.81
N THR A 218 -24.41 -7.84 -8.60
CA THR A 218 -25.80 -8.29 -8.78
C THR A 218 -26.12 -9.36 -7.74
N ARG A 219 -27.17 -9.14 -6.95
CA ARG A 219 -27.70 -10.05 -5.93
C ARG A 219 -29.11 -10.45 -6.35
N ARG A 220 -29.28 -11.68 -6.84
CA ARG A 220 -30.53 -12.11 -7.51
C ARG A 220 -30.89 -11.14 -8.63
N GLN A 221 -32.01 -10.43 -8.54
CA GLN A 221 -32.43 -9.43 -9.54
C GLN A 221 -32.09 -8.00 -9.10
N PHE A 222 -31.59 -7.80 -7.88
CA PHE A 222 -31.19 -6.49 -7.38
C PHE A 222 -29.74 -6.18 -7.75
N LYS A 223 -29.48 -5.01 -8.35
CA LYS A 223 -28.12 -4.53 -8.64
C LYS A 223 -27.66 -3.51 -7.60
N VAL A 224 -26.64 -3.87 -6.83
CA VAL A 224 -25.88 -2.93 -6.00
C VAL A 224 -24.95 -2.14 -6.91
N VAL A 225 -24.99 -0.82 -6.78
CA VAL A 225 -24.12 0.12 -7.49
C VAL A 225 -23.63 1.19 -6.54
N ILE A 226 -22.50 1.79 -6.89
CA ILE A 226 -21.83 2.82 -6.10
C ILE A 226 -21.76 4.12 -6.92
N ALA A 227 -21.86 5.25 -6.23
CA ALA A 227 -21.69 6.59 -6.81
C ALA A 227 -21.13 7.56 -5.77
N ALA A 228 -20.73 8.76 -6.23
CA ALA A 228 -20.15 9.81 -5.39
C ALA A 228 -19.02 9.31 -4.46
N SER A 229 -18.20 8.39 -4.97
CA SER A 229 -17.08 7.82 -4.22
C SER A 229 -15.91 8.79 -4.17
N VAL A 230 -15.43 9.07 -2.96
CA VAL A 230 -14.29 9.94 -2.68
C VAL A 230 -13.27 9.22 -1.79
N GLY A 231 -11.99 9.43 -2.10
CA GLY A 231 -10.89 8.76 -1.42
C GLY A 231 -9.90 9.76 -0.83
N TYR A 232 -9.50 9.54 0.42
CA TYR A 232 -8.52 10.36 1.12
C TYR A 232 -7.44 9.49 1.76
N VAL A 233 -6.19 9.91 1.64
CA VAL A 233 -5.03 9.24 2.27
C VAL A 233 -4.22 10.25 3.06
N LYS A 234 -3.63 9.85 4.17
CA LYS A 234 -2.70 10.65 4.99
C LYS A 234 -1.32 9.98 5.05
N PRO A 235 -0.25 10.77 5.24
CA PRO A 235 1.06 10.19 5.56
C PRO A 235 1.02 9.39 6.86
N TYR A 236 1.92 8.43 6.98
CA TYR A 236 2.22 7.78 8.25
C TYR A 236 2.90 8.78 9.20
N ASP A 237 2.59 8.67 10.49
CA ASP A 237 3.22 9.47 11.53
C ASP A 237 4.46 8.73 12.05
N ALA A 238 5.61 9.04 11.46
CA ALA A 238 6.84 8.33 11.73
C ALA A 238 7.43 8.72 13.09
N SER A 239 7.93 7.71 13.81
CA SER A 239 8.56 7.87 15.11
C SER A 239 9.78 6.96 15.23
N ASN A 240 10.67 7.27 16.18
CA ASN A 240 11.82 6.41 16.45
C ASN A 240 11.35 5.02 16.89
N LEU A 241 12.07 4.00 16.43
CA LEU A 241 11.85 2.61 16.80
C LEU A 241 12.94 2.18 17.79
N ALA A 242 12.74 1.03 18.42
CA ALA A 242 13.78 0.45 19.26
C ALA A 242 15.07 0.28 18.45
N ASN A 243 16.14 0.97 18.86
CA ASN A 243 17.45 1.00 18.21
C ASN A 243 17.50 1.60 16.80
N PHE A 244 16.45 2.30 16.35
CA PHE A 244 16.48 2.99 15.06
C PHE A 244 15.89 4.39 15.17
N THR A 245 16.61 5.37 14.63
CA THR A 245 16.16 6.76 14.54
C THR A 245 15.47 6.97 13.20
N SER A 246 14.25 7.50 13.23
CA SER A 246 13.54 7.89 12.00
C SER A 246 14.00 9.26 11.52
N TYR A 247 14.01 9.45 10.20
CA TYR A 247 14.13 10.78 9.60
C TYR A 247 12.78 11.55 9.54
N GLY A 248 11.67 10.90 9.92
CA GLY A 248 10.36 11.55 10.15
C GLY A 248 9.59 11.98 8.90
N GLN A 249 10.25 12.14 7.77
CA GLN A 249 9.68 12.67 6.53
C GLN A 249 9.18 11.57 5.57
N ASN A 250 8.01 11.80 4.97
CA ASN A 250 7.50 10.98 3.88
C ASN A 250 8.21 11.35 2.58
N LEU A 251 8.95 10.41 2.02
CA LEU A 251 9.78 10.61 0.84
C LEU A 251 8.97 10.50 -0.45
N TYR A 252 9.49 11.10 -1.53
CA TYR A 252 8.86 11.04 -2.86
C TYR A 252 8.81 9.61 -3.41
N GLY A 253 9.90 8.87 -3.24
CA GLY A 253 10.04 7.50 -3.68
C GLY A 253 10.94 6.72 -2.74
N SER A 254 11.25 5.49 -3.12
CA SER A 254 12.20 4.65 -2.38
C SER A 254 13.65 5.06 -2.69
N ILE A 255 14.55 4.72 -1.78
CA ILE A 255 15.99 4.92 -1.93
C ILE A 255 16.50 4.11 -3.12
N ASN A 256 17.19 4.80 -4.04
CA ASN A 256 17.95 4.21 -5.13
C ASN A 256 19.43 4.52 -4.91
N ALA A 257 20.06 3.68 -4.10
CA ALA A 257 21.43 3.86 -3.66
C ALA A 257 22.42 3.69 -4.81
N PRO A 258 23.33 4.65 -5.05
CA PRO A 258 24.46 4.45 -5.94
C PRO A 258 25.50 3.50 -5.33
N LEU A 259 26.52 3.16 -6.13
CA LEU A 259 27.76 2.63 -5.57
C LEU A 259 28.44 3.75 -4.78
N LEU A 260 28.98 3.44 -3.61
CA LEU A 260 29.85 4.35 -2.89
C LEU A 260 31.24 3.73 -2.86
N ASP A 261 32.21 4.44 -3.42
CA ASP A 261 33.58 3.98 -3.65
C ASP A 261 33.70 2.62 -4.38
N GLY A 262 32.76 2.36 -5.30
CA GLY A 262 32.71 1.11 -6.07
C GLY A 262 32.02 -0.05 -5.36
N GLU A 263 31.61 0.13 -4.10
CA GLU A 263 30.97 -0.89 -3.27
C GLU A 263 29.44 -0.75 -3.24
N ASN A 264 28.74 -1.89 -3.22
CA ASN A 264 27.30 -1.93 -3.09
C ASN A 264 26.86 -1.98 -1.63
N SER A 265 26.05 -1.00 -1.23
CA SER A 265 25.45 -0.90 0.10
C SER A 265 24.16 -1.69 0.28
N TYR A 266 23.51 -2.07 -0.82
CA TYR A 266 22.25 -2.82 -0.80
C TYR A 266 22.47 -4.22 -0.24
N LEU A 267 21.71 -4.57 0.79
CA LEU A 267 21.75 -5.88 1.46
C LEU A 267 20.62 -6.80 1.01
N GLY A 268 19.57 -6.23 0.43
CA GLY A 268 18.39 -6.98 -0.01
C GLY A 268 17.10 -6.20 0.18
N VAL A 269 16.02 -6.81 -0.29
CA VAL A 269 14.65 -6.32 -0.16
C VAL A 269 13.77 -7.45 0.37
N LYS A 270 12.81 -7.10 1.22
CA LYS A 270 11.75 -7.99 1.67
C LYS A 270 10.41 -7.29 1.56
N SER A 271 9.37 -8.04 1.22
CA SER A 271 8.03 -7.52 0.99
C SER A 271 7.00 -8.33 1.78
N TYR A 272 6.00 -7.63 2.31
CA TYR A 272 4.94 -8.18 3.15
C TYR A 272 3.59 -7.59 2.74
N PRO A 273 2.49 -8.35 2.79
CA PRO A 273 2.40 -9.71 3.31
C PRO A 273 3.05 -10.71 2.35
N ASN A 274 3.70 -11.74 2.89
CA ASN A 274 4.19 -12.88 2.14
C ASN A 274 3.64 -14.19 2.77
N ALA A 275 4.15 -15.34 2.34
CA ALA A 275 3.61 -16.63 2.78
C ALA A 275 3.79 -16.89 4.28
N ASP A 276 4.83 -16.32 4.89
CA ASP A 276 5.25 -16.60 6.26
C ASP A 276 4.87 -15.46 7.23
N VAL A 277 4.98 -14.23 6.75
CA VAL A 277 4.74 -13.00 7.51
C VAL A 277 3.57 -12.24 6.88
N ASN A 278 2.40 -12.42 7.50
CA ASN A 278 1.17 -11.75 7.09
C ASN A 278 1.04 -10.37 7.77
N VAL A 279 1.53 -9.32 7.11
CA VAL A 279 1.42 -7.92 7.55
C VAL A 279 0.60 -7.15 6.52
N ASP A 280 -0.62 -6.77 6.89
CA ASP A 280 -1.57 -6.06 6.03
C ASP A 280 -1.70 -4.57 6.41
N TYR A 281 -0.66 -3.99 6.99
CA TYR A 281 -0.58 -2.58 7.35
C TYR A 281 0.84 -2.04 7.23
N PHE A 282 0.97 -0.72 7.14
CA PHE A 282 2.28 -0.09 7.13
C PHE A 282 2.90 -0.07 8.53
N GLU A 283 3.99 -0.83 8.72
CA GLU A 283 4.68 -1.00 10.00
C GLU A 283 6.20 -1.07 9.84
N PRO A 284 6.89 0.08 9.94
CA PRO A 284 8.34 0.15 9.85
C PRO A 284 9.07 -0.69 10.92
N ALA A 285 8.44 -1.03 12.05
CA ALA A 285 9.03 -1.94 13.04
C ALA A 285 9.31 -3.34 12.48
N VAL A 286 8.57 -3.80 11.46
CA VAL A 286 8.86 -5.05 10.75
C VAL A 286 10.18 -4.95 10.00
N CYS A 287 10.44 -3.81 9.34
CA CYS A 287 11.70 -3.56 8.64
C CYS A 287 12.88 -3.42 9.62
N ALA A 288 12.68 -2.84 10.80
CA ALA A 288 13.69 -2.80 11.85
C ALA A 288 14.09 -4.22 12.33
N ALA A 289 13.09 -5.09 12.57
CA ALA A 289 13.35 -6.48 12.93
C ALA A 289 14.06 -7.25 11.81
N ALA A 290 13.66 -7.04 10.55
CA ALA A 290 14.33 -7.59 9.37
C ALA A 290 15.79 -7.13 9.26
N CYS A 291 16.07 -5.85 9.52
CA CYS A 291 17.43 -5.29 9.53
C CYS A 291 18.32 -5.92 10.61
N ASP A 292 17.78 -6.13 11.82
CA ASP A 292 18.49 -6.82 12.90
C ASP A 292 18.76 -8.30 12.57
N ALA A 293 17.75 -8.98 12.03
CA ALA A 293 17.86 -10.37 11.60
C ALA A 293 18.89 -10.53 10.47
N GLN A 294 18.92 -9.62 9.50
CA GLN A 294 19.88 -9.62 8.40
C GLN A 294 21.32 -9.46 8.92
N THR A 295 21.53 -8.53 9.86
CA THR A 295 22.84 -8.33 10.50
C THR A 295 23.31 -9.59 11.21
N ALA A 296 22.42 -10.23 11.98
CA ALA A 296 22.72 -11.47 12.69
C ALA A 296 22.95 -12.64 11.73
N TYR A 297 22.25 -12.71 10.60
CA TYR A 297 22.47 -13.72 9.58
C TYR A 297 23.85 -13.56 8.94
N ASN A 298 24.19 -12.34 8.51
CA ASN A 298 25.47 -12.03 7.88
C ASN A 298 26.65 -12.32 8.82
N SER A 299 26.54 -12.03 10.12
CA SER A 299 27.61 -12.33 11.07
C SER A 299 27.91 -13.83 11.21
N ARG A 300 26.92 -14.71 10.94
CA ARG A 300 27.10 -16.17 10.95
C ARG A 300 27.52 -16.77 9.61
N HIS A 301 27.30 -16.06 8.51
CA HIS A 301 27.50 -16.57 7.13
C HIS A 301 28.48 -15.71 6.31
N HIS A 302 29.43 -15.06 6.97
CA HIS A 302 30.43 -14.24 6.29
C HIS A 302 31.60 -15.07 5.77
N ALA A 303 32.31 -14.51 4.77
CA ALA A 303 33.52 -15.12 4.26
C ALA A 303 34.61 -15.13 5.34
N SER A 304 35.45 -16.17 5.35
CA SER A 304 36.62 -16.23 6.24
C SER A 304 37.71 -15.23 5.86
N THR A 305 37.69 -14.69 4.64
CA THR A 305 38.69 -13.72 4.15
C THR A 305 38.05 -12.81 3.09
N PRO A 306 37.99 -11.47 3.30
CA PRO A 306 38.26 -10.78 4.56
C PRO A 306 37.28 -11.26 5.65
N CYS A 307 37.78 -11.37 6.88
CA CYS A 307 37.03 -11.82 8.06
C CYS A 307 36.08 -10.71 8.54
N GLN A 308 35.09 -10.40 7.70
CA GLN A 308 34.21 -9.25 7.82
C GLN A 308 32.78 -9.61 7.38
N TYR A 309 31.79 -9.03 8.05
CA TYR A 309 30.39 -9.11 7.62
C TYR A 309 29.77 -7.72 7.41
N LYS A 310 28.80 -7.65 6.51
CA LYS A 310 27.98 -6.46 6.29
C LYS A 310 26.87 -6.37 7.33
N ALA A 311 26.79 -5.25 8.06
CA ALA A 311 25.70 -5.00 9.00
C ALA A 311 24.62 -4.11 8.38
N CYS A 312 23.36 -4.34 8.71
CA CYS A 312 22.27 -3.46 8.31
C CYS A 312 22.23 -2.24 9.26
N ASN A 313 22.55 -1.09 8.68
CA ASN A 313 22.66 0.18 9.39
C ASN A 313 21.57 1.18 9.00
N PHE A 314 20.83 0.89 7.93
CA PHE A 314 19.80 1.75 7.41
C PHE A 314 18.76 0.94 6.66
N PHE A 315 17.51 1.35 6.74
CA PHE A 315 16.46 0.78 5.91
C PHE A 315 15.47 1.83 5.42
N ASP A 316 14.89 1.56 4.27
CA ASP A 316 13.75 2.27 3.70
C ASP A 316 12.51 1.38 3.77
N ALA A 317 11.48 1.84 4.47
CA ALA A 317 10.19 1.19 4.59
C ALA A 317 9.18 1.96 3.71
N TYR A 318 8.60 1.29 2.72
CA TYR A 318 7.66 1.92 1.79
C TYR A 318 6.54 0.99 1.35
N VAL A 319 5.49 1.55 0.75
CA VAL A 319 4.38 0.80 0.17
C VAL A 319 4.54 0.77 -1.34
N VAL A 320 4.47 -0.42 -1.93
CA VAL A 320 4.35 -0.57 -3.38
C VAL A 320 2.87 -0.58 -3.76
N LEU A 321 2.48 0.30 -4.68
CA LEU A 321 1.16 0.31 -5.30
C LEU A 321 1.28 -0.24 -6.72
N LYS A 322 0.41 -1.17 -7.12
CA LYS A 322 0.24 -1.62 -8.51
C LYS A 322 -1.13 -1.15 -9.00
N ASP A 323 -1.15 -0.39 -10.09
CA ASP A 323 -2.36 0.20 -10.68
C ASP A 323 -3.23 0.96 -9.66
N GLY A 324 -2.56 1.60 -8.69
CA GLY A 324 -3.20 2.37 -7.62
C GLY A 324 -3.63 1.57 -6.40
N LYS A 325 -3.44 0.24 -6.38
CA LYS A 325 -3.73 -0.64 -5.25
C LYS A 325 -2.48 -1.03 -4.49
N ALA A 326 -2.52 -0.95 -3.16
CA ALA A 326 -1.45 -1.45 -2.31
C ALA A 326 -1.20 -2.94 -2.56
N GLN A 327 0.07 -3.28 -2.77
CA GLN A 327 0.57 -4.64 -2.79
C GLN A 327 1.10 -5.02 -1.40
N GLY A 328 1.70 -4.06 -0.69
CA GLY A 328 2.12 -4.25 0.69
C GLY A 328 3.30 -3.37 1.12
N LEU A 329 3.79 -3.62 2.33
CA LEU A 329 4.99 -3.04 2.91
C LEU A 329 6.23 -3.66 2.25
N THR A 330 7.20 -2.85 1.90
CA THR A 330 8.50 -3.26 1.36
C THR A 330 9.61 -2.63 2.20
N CYS A 331 10.55 -3.47 2.61
CA CYS A 331 11.72 -3.12 3.42
C CYS A 331 12.96 -3.29 2.55
N THR A 332 13.63 -2.19 2.23
CA THR A 332 14.94 -2.25 1.58
C THR A 332 16.05 -1.96 2.58
N LEU A 333 17.04 -2.86 2.65
CA LEU A 333 18.05 -2.88 3.70
C LEU A 333 19.41 -2.45 3.15
N TYR A 334 20.15 -1.68 3.94
CA TYR A 334 21.42 -1.10 3.54
C TYR A 334 22.49 -1.16 4.62
N THR A 335 23.72 -1.31 4.16
CA THR A 335 24.91 -1.24 5.00
C THR A 335 25.33 0.20 5.32
N TRP A 336 24.89 1.16 4.51
CA TRP A 336 25.14 2.60 4.67
C TRP A 336 23.85 3.39 4.76
N THR A 337 23.93 4.53 5.46
CA THR A 337 22.87 5.52 5.51
C THR A 337 22.83 6.32 4.21
N TRP A 338 21.63 6.60 3.73
CA TRP A 338 21.43 7.41 2.54
C TRP A 338 20.60 8.65 2.86
N ASP A 339 21.01 9.76 2.26
CA ASP A 339 20.28 11.02 2.29
C ASP A 339 18.97 10.95 1.49
N ASP A 340 18.01 11.81 1.80
CA ASP A 340 16.71 11.84 1.11
C ASP A 340 16.81 12.19 -0.38
N SER A 341 17.90 12.84 -0.82
CA SER A 341 18.18 13.10 -2.23
C SER A 341 18.32 11.83 -3.06
N TYR A 342 18.52 10.66 -2.44
CA TYR A 342 18.55 9.36 -3.11
C TYR A 342 17.18 8.68 -3.20
N ALA A 343 16.12 9.26 -2.62
CA ALA A 343 14.75 8.76 -2.63
C ALA A 343 14.03 9.02 -3.97
N VAL A 344 14.68 8.61 -5.07
CA VAL A 344 14.31 8.97 -6.45
C VAL A 344 13.54 7.86 -7.18
N ASN A 345 13.43 6.66 -6.61
CA ASN A 345 12.65 5.57 -7.21
C ASN A 345 11.17 5.71 -6.83
N GLY A 346 10.44 6.56 -7.57
CA GLY A 346 9.02 6.83 -7.35
C GLY A 346 8.06 5.76 -7.91
N GLY A 347 8.56 4.79 -8.67
CA GLY A 347 7.71 3.83 -9.39
C GLY A 347 8.33 3.30 -10.68
N GLN A 348 7.66 2.31 -11.27
CA GLN A 348 8.12 1.60 -12.46
C GLN A 348 6.92 1.29 -13.36
N THR A 349 7.06 1.49 -14.67
CA THR A 349 6.11 0.92 -15.64
C THR A 349 6.70 -0.40 -16.14
N ARG A 350 5.97 -1.49 -15.94
CA ARG A 350 6.34 -2.84 -16.38
C ARG A 350 5.25 -3.40 -17.30
N SER A 351 5.50 -4.56 -17.90
CA SER A 351 4.55 -5.22 -18.80
C SER A 351 3.24 -5.61 -18.10
N ASP A 352 3.28 -5.82 -16.79
CA ASP A 352 2.19 -6.34 -15.98
C ASP A 352 1.46 -5.26 -15.15
N GLY A 353 1.85 -3.99 -15.25
CA GLY A 353 1.16 -2.87 -14.59
C GLY A 353 2.03 -1.64 -14.35
N VAL A 354 1.42 -0.61 -13.75
CA VAL A 354 2.09 0.60 -13.30
C VAL A 354 2.31 0.54 -11.80
N PHE A 355 3.58 0.50 -11.39
CA PHE A 355 3.99 0.48 -10.00
C PHE A 355 4.34 1.89 -9.51
N LYS A 356 3.98 2.21 -8.27
CA LYS A 356 4.33 3.45 -7.59
C LYS A 356 4.78 3.19 -6.16
N VAL A 357 5.67 4.03 -5.67
CA VAL A 357 6.03 4.07 -4.25
C VAL A 357 5.14 5.07 -3.51
N ALA A 358 4.68 4.70 -2.32
CA ALA A 358 3.93 5.56 -1.41
C ALA A 358 4.38 5.32 0.03
N ASN A 359 4.25 6.33 0.90
CA ASN A 359 4.62 6.25 2.31
C ASN A 359 6.03 5.68 2.52
N SER A 360 7.05 6.28 1.90
CA SER A 360 8.45 5.88 2.08
C SER A 360 9.06 6.64 3.25
N TYR A 361 9.66 5.90 4.19
CA TYR A 361 10.27 6.42 5.39
C TYR A 361 11.56 5.66 5.70
N THR A 362 12.60 6.42 6.01
CA THR A 362 13.93 5.87 6.28
C THR A 362 14.28 5.92 7.75
N TYR A 363 15.12 4.95 8.14
CA TYR A 363 15.51 4.73 9.52
C TYR A 363 16.98 4.33 9.57
N THR A 364 17.74 4.96 10.49
CA THR A 364 19.15 4.65 10.75
C THR A 364 19.29 3.90 12.05
N ASN A 365 20.11 2.85 12.07
CA ASN A 365 20.43 2.07 13.25
C ASN A 365 21.19 2.94 14.26
N SER A 366 20.60 3.18 15.43
CA SER A 366 21.13 4.06 16.46
C SER A 366 22.17 3.36 17.35
N ARG A 367 22.33 2.03 17.26
CA ARG A 367 23.29 1.29 18.09
C ARG A 367 24.73 1.55 17.68
N LEU A 368 24.98 2.00 16.45
CA LEU A 368 26.33 2.10 15.91
C LEU A 368 26.45 3.26 14.92
N PRO A 369 27.48 4.12 15.00
CA PRO A 369 28.15 4.61 13.80
C PRO A 369 28.96 3.43 13.22
N ALA A 370 28.29 2.36 12.81
CA ALA A 370 28.98 1.14 12.42
C ALA A 370 29.74 1.41 11.12
N PRO A 371 31.02 1.00 11.02
CA PRO A 371 31.60 0.82 9.71
C PRO A 371 30.71 -0.15 8.91
N PRO A 372 30.56 0.05 7.59
CA PRO A 372 29.81 -0.85 6.70
C PRO A 372 30.15 -2.33 6.88
N TYR A 373 31.42 -2.57 7.23
CA TYR A 373 32.04 -3.86 7.43
C TYR A 373 32.47 -3.99 8.89
N ILE A 374 32.01 -5.05 9.55
CA ILE A 374 32.42 -5.37 10.92
C ILE A 374 33.46 -6.49 10.86
N ASN A 375 34.68 -6.21 11.32
CA ASN A 375 35.74 -7.21 11.48
C ASN A 375 35.39 -8.19 12.60
N THR A 376 35.50 -9.49 12.32
CA THR A 376 35.21 -10.57 13.29
C THR A 376 36.47 -11.23 13.84
N CYS A 377 37.63 -10.97 13.24
CA CYS A 377 38.92 -11.45 13.72
C CYS A 377 39.57 -10.44 14.69
N PRO A 378 40.25 -10.87 15.77
CA PRO A 378 41.07 -9.98 16.59
C PRO A 378 42.20 -9.40 15.72
N VAL A 379 42.37 -8.08 15.79
CA VAL A 379 43.43 -7.33 15.09
C VAL A 379 44.80 -7.69 15.65
#